data_AF-A0A7J6R5L3-F1
#
_entry.id   AF-A0A7J6R5L3-F1
#
_cell.length_a   1.000
_cell.length_b   1.000
_cell.length_c   1.000
_cell.angle_alpha   90.00
_cell.angle_beta   90.00
_cell.angle_gamma   90.00
#
_symmetry.space_group_name_H-M   'P 1'
#
loop_
_entity.id
_entity.type
_entity.pdbx_description
1 polymer ?
#
loop_
_entity_poly.entity_id
_entity_poly.type
_entity_poly.pdbx_seq_one_letter_code
_entity_poly.pdbx_strand_id
1 'polypeptide(L)'
;FTSDMLWKPMDLSSLVSAFNTYIFAFANQPNIPEIYTELSVATPRNMRQVTLISILSVLVVYAVEGSLFLVAYGALTESNILTSLGPRLNSGDPVIAAAFLMMAVAIVGTFPLNIYPVRTTVLHSLRPKKYRTLIGMVVSTITVGLAFAVALALPDVN
;
A
#
# COMPACT_ATOMS: atom_id res chain seq x y z
N PHE A 1 -21.82 -23.99 9.67
CA PHE A 1 -20.51 -24.28 9.05
C PHE A 1 -20.70 -25.39 8.04
N THR A 2 -21.02 -25.04 6.79
CA THR A 2 -21.17 -25.98 5.68
C THR A 2 -19.85 -26.09 4.94
N SER A 3 -19.40 -27.33 4.73
CA SER A 3 -18.14 -27.75 4.11
C SER A 3 -17.94 -27.27 2.67
N ASP A 4 -18.98 -26.72 2.04
CA ASP A 4 -18.98 -26.26 0.64
C ASP A 4 -18.37 -24.87 0.45
N MET A 5 -18.11 -24.14 1.54
CA MET A 5 -17.55 -22.78 1.51
C MET A 5 -16.02 -22.73 1.61
N LEU A 6 -15.36 -23.84 1.97
CA LEU A 6 -13.91 -23.87 2.19
C LEU A 6 -13.10 -23.96 0.89
N TRP A 7 -13.74 -24.31 -0.22
CA TRP A 7 -13.11 -24.59 -1.52
C TRP A 7 -13.95 -24.04 -2.68
N LYS A 8 -14.12 -22.73 -2.76
CA LYS A 8 -14.52 -22.13 -4.05
C LYS A 8 -13.31 -22.30 -5.00
N PRO A 9 -13.47 -22.95 -6.17
CA PRO A 9 -12.36 -23.10 -7.11
C PRO A 9 -11.83 -21.72 -7.48
N MET A 10 -10.52 -21.54 -7.39
CA MET A 10 -9.87 -20.28 -7.70
C MET A 10 -10.09 -19.94 -9.16
N ASP A 11 -10.78 -18.84 -9.40
CA ASP A 11 -10.91 -18.28 -10.74
C ASP A 11 -9.57 -17.65 -11.16
N LEU A 12 -9.16 -17.83 -12.41
CA LEU A 12 -7.85 -17.37 -12.88
C LEU A 12 -7.70 -15.85 -12.72
N SER A 13 -8.80 -15.11 -12.92
CA SER A 13 -8.90 -13.68 -12.70
C SER A 13 -8.56 -13.28 -11.26
N SER A 14 -9.11 -14.01 -10.27
CA SER A 14 -8.84 -13.77 -8.85
C SER A 14 -7.39 -14.06 -8.47
N LEU A 15 -6.79 -15.09 -9.08
CA LEU A 15 -5.38 -15.43 -8.86
C LEU A 15 -4.45 -14.33 -9.41
N VAL A 16 -4.75 -13.82 -10.61
CA VAL A 16 -3.99 -12.70 -11.21
C VAL A 16 -4.12 -11.44 -10.36
N SER A 17 -5.33 -11.12 -9.88
CA SER A 17 -5.56 -9.98 -8.99
C SER A 17 -4.75 -10.10 -7.70
N ALA A 18 -4.81 -11.26 -7.03
CA ALA A 18 -4.06 -11.52 -5.81
C ALA A 18 -2.54 -11.40 -6.01
N PHE A 19 -2.03 -11.90 -7.15
CA PHE A 19 -0.63 -11.78 -7.50
C PHE A 19 -0.21 -10.32 -7.75
N ASN A 20 -1.06 -9.54 -8.43
CA ASN A 20 -0.83 -8.11 -8.65
C ASN A 20 -0.78 -7.35 -7.32
N THR A 21 -1.75 -7.57 -6.43
CA THR A 21 -1.77 -6.96 -5.10
C THR A 21 -0.54 -7.33 -4.28
N TYR A 22 -0.10 -8.60 -4.35
CA TYR A 22 1.12 -9.03 -3.68
C TYR A 22 2.37 -8.32 -4.22
N ILE A 23 2.52 -8.19 -5.55
CA ILE A 23 3.64 -7.44 -6.13
C ILE A 23 3.64 -5.99 -5.64
N PHE A 24 2.47 -5.35 -5.64
CA PHE A 24 2.33 -3.97 -5.20
C PHE A 24 2.64 -3.80 -3.72
N ALA A 25 2.25 -4.75 -2.87
CA ALA A 25 2.53 -4.72 -1.43
C ALA A 25 4.04 -4.76 -1.09
N PHE A 26 4.88 -5.30 -1.98
CA PHE A 26 6.34 -5.32 -1.85
C PHE A 26 7.05 -4.25 -2.69
N ALA A 27 6.31 -3.33 -3.32
CA ALA A 27 6.84 -2.29 -4.19
C ALA A 27 7.46 -1.12 -3.39
N ASN A 28 8.59 -1.36 -2.74
CA ASN A 28 9.33 -0.36 -1.95
C ASN A 28 10.71 -0.02 -2.55
N GLN A 29 10.99 -0.45 -3.79
CA GLN A 29 12.24 -0.20 -4.50
C GLN A 29 12.65 1.28 -4.58
N PRO A 30 11.75 2.26 -4.78
CA PRO A 30 12.17 3.67 -4.88
C PRO A 30 12.74 4.24 -3.58
N ASN A 31 12.43 3.66 -2.42
CA ASN A 31 12.91 4.14 -1.12
C ASN A 31 14.26 3.52 -0.69
N ILE A 32 14.69 2.44 -1.35
CA ILE A 32 15.94 1.73 -1.06
C ILE A 32 17.19 2.64 -1.09
N PRO A 33 17.35 3.60 -2.03
CA PRO A 33 18.51 4.48 -2.06
C PRO A 33 18.63 5.38 -0.83
N GLU A 34 17.51 5.93 -0.33
CA GLU A 34 17.51 6.79 0.85
C GLU A 34 17.90 5.99 2.11
N ILE A 35 17.32 4.80 2.28
CA ILE A 35 17.67 3.88 3.37
C ILE A 35 19.17 3.49 3.31
N TYR A 36 19.71 3.29 2.11
CA TYR A 36 21.13 2.97 1.95
C TYR A 36 22.04 4.10 2.43
N THR A 37 21.67 5.36 2.19
CA THR A 37 22.45 6.53 2.62
C THR A 37 22.39 6.79 4.13
N GLU A 38 21.32 6.35 4.79
CA GLU A 38 21.15 6.47 6.25
C GLU A 38 21.89 5.36 7.04
N LEU A 39 22.37 4.32 6.35
CA LEU A 39 23.01 3.19 6.98
C LEU A 39 24.40 3.58 7.53
N SER A 40 24.63 3.35 8.83
CA SER A 40 25.91 3.67 9.50
C SER A 40 27.14 3.09 8.77
N VAL A 41 26.98 1.91 8.17
CA VAL A 41 27.99 1.28 7.30
C VAL A 41 27.33 0.87 5.99
N ALA A 42 27.32 1.80 5.04
CA ALA A 42 26.74 1.64 3.71
C ALA A 42 27.57 0.67 2.84
N THR A 43 27.37 -0.63 3.06
CA THR A 43 27.90 -1.69 2.21
C THR A 43 26.77 -2.52 1.59
N PRO A 44 26.95 -3.07 0.37
CA PRO A 44 25.93 -3.92 -0.26
C PRO A 44 25.54 -5.14 0.57
N ARG A 45 26.47 -5.68 1.37
CA ARG A 45 26.22 -6.83 2.26
C ARG A 45 25.27 -6.46 3.40
N ASN A 46 25.51 -5.33 4.06
CA ASN A 46 24.67 -4.86 5.15
C ASN A 46 23.29 -4.46 4.65
N MET A 47 23.21 -3.78 3.50
CA MET A 47 21.92 -3.43 2.90
C MET A 47 21.09 -4.66 2.54
N ARG A 48 21.73 -5.72 2.01
CA ARG A 48 21.05 -6.99 1.73
C ARG A 48 20.50 -7.64 3.00
N GLN A 49 21.26 -7.64 4.10
CA GLN A 49 20.78 -8.19 5.38
C GLN A 49 19.57 -7.41 5.90
N VAL A 50 19.64 -6.07 5.91
CA VAL A 50 18.52 -5.22 6.32
C VAL A 50 17.29 -5.48 5.44
N THR A 51 17.47 -5.51 4.12
CA THR A 51 16.39 -5.78 3.17
C THR A 51 15.75 -7.15 3.40
N LEU A 52 16.55 -8.20 3.64
CA LEU A 52 16.02 -9.54 3.93
C LEU A 52 15.23 -9.58 5.24
N ILE A 53 15.73 -8.92 6.29
CA ILE A 53 15.03 -8.83 7.57
C ILE A 53 13.71 -8.07 7.40
N SER A 54 13.70 -6.95 6.66
CA SER A 54 12.48 -6.18 6.37
C SER A 54 11.47 -7.00 5.59
N ILE A 55 11.89 -7.70 4.54
CA ILE A 55 11.01 -8.58 3.74
C ILE A 55 10.40 -9.69 4.61
N LEU A 56 11.23 -10.36 5.42
CA LEU A 56 10.74 -11.41 6.32
C LEU A 56 9.76 -10.86 7.36
N SER A 57 10.05 -9.68 7.91
CA SER A 57 9.17 -9.01 8.88
C SER A 57 7.80 -8.70 8.26
N VAL A 58 7.78 -8.09 7.07
CA VAL A 58 6.52 -7.74 6.37
C VAL A 58 5.75 -9.00 5.96
N LEU A 59 6.45 -10.05 5.53
CA LEU A 59 5.83 -11.33 5.18
C LEU A 59 5.11 -11.97 6.38
N VAL A 60 5.73 -11.94 7.57
CA VAL A 60 5.10 -12.43 8.80
C VAL A 60 3.87 -11.62 9.16
N VAL A 61 3.95 -10.28 9.08
CA VAL A 61 2.81 -9.39 9.36
C VAL A 61 1.64 -9.70 8.42
N TYR A 62 1.87 -9.75 7.11
CA TYR A 62 0.82 -10.06 6.14
C TYR A 62 0.24 -11.47 6.31
N ALA A 63 1.04 -12.46 6.68
CA ALA A 63 0.55 -13.81 6.95
C ALA A 63 -0.33 -13.87 8.21
N VAL A 64 0.06 -13.17 9.28
CA VAL A 64 -0.71 -13.11 10.53
C VAL A 64 -2.01 -12.34 10.34
N GLU A 65 -1.95 -11.14 9.77
CA GLU A 65 -3.15 -10.33 9.52
C GLU A 65 -4.10 -11.04 8.56
N GLY A 66 -3.60 -11.56 7.43
CA GLY A 66 -4.42 -12.28 6.46
C GLY A 66 -5.10 -13.52 7.05
N SER A 67 -4.38 -14.31 7.86
CA SER A 67 -4.97 -15.51 8.49
C SER A 67 -6.00 -15.16 9.56
N LEU A 68 -5.74 -14.18 10.43
CA LEU A 68 -6.69 -13.72 11.43
C LEU A 68 -7.97 -13.15 10.79
N PHE A 69 -7.82 -12.37 9.72
CA PHE A 69 -8.96 -11.78 9.02
C PHE A 69 -9.80 -12.83 8.30
N LEU A 70 -9.15 -13.81 7.65
CA LEU A 70 -9.82 -14.95 7.03
C LEU A 70 -10.59 -15.79 8.05
N VAL A 71 -10.03 -16.01 9.24
CA VAL A 71 -10.73 -16.72 10.33
C VAL A 71 -11.90 -15.91 10.87
N ALA A 72 -11.77 -14.58 10.97
CA ALA A 72 -12.78 -13.70 11.54
C ALA A 72 -14.00 -13.47 10.60
N TYR A 73 -13.78 -13.35 9.29
CA TYR A 73 -14.82 -12.99 8.31
C TYR A 73 -15.12 -14.10 7.29
N GLY A 74 -14.23 -15.08 7.12
CA GLY A 74 -14.42 -16.20 6.21
C GLY A 74 -14.71 -15.75 4.78
N ALA A 75 -15.78 -16.30 4.19
CA ALA A 75 -16.20 -16.00 2.82
C ALA A 75 -16.86 -14.61 2.63
N LEU A 76 -17.05 -13.84 3.70
CA LEU A 76 -17.55 -12.45 3.66
C LEU A 76 -16.40 -11.43 3.64
N THR A 77 -15.16 -11.87 3.44
CA THR A 77 -14.01 -10.99 3.34
C THR A 77 -14.08 -10.22 2.02
N GLU A 78 -14.22 -8.90 2.10
CA GLU A 78 -14.17 -8.04 0.92
C GLU A 78 -12.73 -7.71 0.52
N SER A 79 -12.55 -7.18 -0.71
CA SER A 79 -11.28 -6.69 -1.23
C SER A 79 -10.62 -5.67 -0.29
N ASN A 80 -11.44 -4.87 0.41
CA ASN A 80 -11.01 -3.93 1.42
C ASN A 80 -11.43 -4.37 2.83
N ILE A 81 -10.45 -4.46 3.72
CA ILE A 81 -10.66 -4.74 5.15
C ILE A 81 -11.57 -3.66 5.79
N LEU A 82 -11.46 -2.41 5.33
CA LEU A 82 -12.25 -1.29 5.86
C LEU A 82 -13.72 -1.39 5.47
N THR A 83 -14.06 -1.86 4.26
CA THR A 83 -15.48 -2.06 3.89
C THR A 83 -16.09 -3.20 4.70
N SER A 84 -15.31 -4.27 4.93
CA SER A 84 -15.72 -5.39 5.81
C SER A 84 -16.01 -4.94 7.25
N LEU A 85 -15.33 -3.88 7.73
CA LEU A 85 -15.51 -3.30 9.08
C LEU A 85 -16.59 -2.20 9.15
N GLY A 86 -17.05 -1.69 8.01
CA GLY A 86 -18.02 -0.58 7.92
C GLY A 86 -19.31 -0.78 8.74
N PRO A 87 -19.95 -1.97 8.73
CA PRO A 87 -21.12 -2.23 9.55
C PRO A 87 -20.86 -2.11 11.07
N ARG A 88 -19.66 -2.50 11.53
CA ARG A 88 -19.29 -2.42 12.95
C ARG A 88 -18.90 -1.01 13.38
N LEU A 89 -18.39 -0.19 12.45
CA LEU A 89 -18.19 1.24 12.67
C LEU A 89 -19.53 1.96 12.92
N ASN A 90 -20.55 1.65 12.13
CA ASN A 90 -21.90 2.21 12.31
C ASN A 90 -22.58 1.76 13.61
N SER A 91 -22.20 0.61 14.15
CA SER A 91 -22.62 0.13 15.47
C SER A 91 -21.98 0.87 16.64
N GLY A 92 -21.05 1.80 16.39
CA GLY A 92 -20.46 2.66 17.42
C GLY A 92 -19.32 2.03 18.22
N ASP A 93 -18.64 1.00 17.69
CA ASP A 93 -17.49 0.40 18.35
C ASP A 93 -16.29 1.38 18.37
N PRO A 94 -15.87 1.87 19.56
CA PRO A 94 -14.81 2.88 19.66
C PRO A 94 -13.45 2.37 19.18
N VAL A 95 -13.21 1.05 19.24
CA VAL A 95 -11.93 0.46 18.80
C VAL A 95 -11.79 0.55 17.28
N ILE A 96 -12.88 0.29 16.56
CA ILE A 96 -12.92 0.36 15.10
C ILE A 96 -12.84 1.82 14.65
N ALA A 97 -13.54 2.73 15.32
CA ALA A 97 -13.42 4.17 15.06
C ALA A 97 -11.98 4.67 15.24
N ALA A 98 -11.30 4.25 16.31
CA ALA A 98 -9.89 4.57 16.54
C ALA A 98 -8.97 4.00 15.45
N ALA A 99 -9.20 2.75 15.01
CA ALA A 99 -8.44 2.14 13.93
C ALA A 99 -8.59 2.91 12.61
N PHE A 100 -9.81 3.36 12.26
CA PHE A 100 -10.05 4.20 11.09
C PHE A 100 -9.33 5.55 11.17
N LEU A 101 -9.35 6.20 12.34
CA LEU A 101 -8.61 7.45 12.56
C LEU A 101 -7.11 7.26 12.42
N MET A 102 -6.54 6.21 13.02
CA MET A 102 -5.11 5.91 12.89
C MET A 102 -4.73 5.62 11.44
N MET A 103 -5.57 4.87 10.71
CA MET A 103 -5.37 4.60 9.29
C MET A 103 -5.39 5.91 8.46
N ALA A 104 -6.35 6.81 8.73
CA ALA A 104 -6.41 8.10 8.06
C ALA A 104 -5.14 8.93 8.30
N VAL A 105 -4.65 8.99 9.55
CA VAL A 105 -3.41 9.69 9.89
C VAL A 105 -2.20 9.07 9.17
N ALA A 106 -2.11 7.73 9.14
CA ALA A 106 -1.03 7.03 8.46
C ALA A 106 -1.02 7.30 6.95
N ILE A 107 -2.20 7.28 6.30
CA ILE A 107 -2.32 7.58 4.86
C ILE A 107 -1.91 9.04 4.58
N VAL A 108 -2.42 9.99 5.37
CA VAL A 108 -2.08 11.42 5.19
C VAL A 108 -0.58 11.67 5.39
N GLY A 109 0.06 10.99 6.34
CA GLY A 109 1.50 11.11 6.60
C GLY A 109 2.38 10.44 5.54
N THR A 110 1.96 9.31 4.97
CA THR A 110 2.72 8.57 3.96
C THR A 110 2.59 9.17 2.56
N PHE A 111 1.48 9.84 2.27
CA PHE A 111 1.24 10.48 0.97
C PHE A 111 2.36 11.45 0.52
N PRO A 112 2.82 12.43 1.34
CA PRO A 112 3.92 13.31 0.94
C PRO A 112 5.27 12.60 0.81
N LEU A 113 5.51 11.53 1.57
CA LEU A 113 6.73 10.73 1.46
C LEU A 113 6.79 10.00 0.12
N ASN A 114 5.65 9.53 -0.39
CA ASN A 114 5.56 8.85 -1.68
C ASN A 114 5.59 9.81 -2.88
N ILE A 115 5.07 11.04 -2.73
CA ILE A 115 5.05 12.01 -3.85
C ILE A 115 6.44 12.61 -4.13
N TYR A 116 7.31 12.67 -3.12
CA TYR A 116 8.66 13.19 -3.25
C TYR A 116 9.53 12.42 -4.27
N PRO A 117 9.70 11.09 -4.19
CA PRO A 117 10.47 10.32 -5.17
C PRO A 117 9.83 10.33 -6.57
N VAL A 118 8.49 10.39 -6.66
CA VAL A 118 7.80 10.54 -7.95
C VAL A 118 8.18 11.87 -8.60
N ARG A 119 8.12 12.97 -7.85
CA ARG A 119 8.49 14.30 -8.32
C ARG A 119 9.95 14.34 -8.77
N THR A 120 10.89 13.80 -8.00
CA THR A 120 12.31 13.84 -8.35
C THR A 120 12.62 12.99 -9.57
N THR A 121 11.98 11.83 -9.72
CA THR A 121 12.14 10.93 -10.88
C THR A 121 11.65 11.59 -12.17
N VAL A 122 10.45 12.17 -12.17
CA VAL A 122 9.91 12.87 -13.35
C VAL A 122 10.79 14.05 -13.73
N LEU A 123 11.27 14.80 -12.73
CA LEU A 123 12.11 15.96 -12.94
C LEU A 123 13.49 15.61 -13.50
N HIS A 124 14.08 14.50 -13.05
CA HIS A 124 15.32 13.98 -13.62
C HIS A 124 15.14 13.44 -15.04
N SER A 125 14.01 12.79 -15.33
CA SER A 125 13.68 12.31 -16.67
C SER A 125 13.53 13.46 -17.68
N LEU A 126 12.85 14.54 -17.29
CA LEU A 126 12.60 15.69 -18.17
C LEU A 126 13.79 16.68 -18.31
N ARG A 127 14.82 16.57 -17.46
CA ARG A 127 16.00 17.47 -17.39
C ARG A 127 15.71 18.98 -17.59
N PRO A 128 14.69 19.59 -16.97
CA PRO A 128 14.35 20.98 -17.26
C PRO A 128 15.32 21.95 -16.59
N LYS A 129 16.06 22.73 -17.38
CA LYS A 129 17.07 23.69 -16.89
C LYS A 129 16.49 25.01 -16.35
N LYS A 130 15.29 25.43 -16.79
CA LYS A 130 14.76 26.79 -16.55
C LYS A 130 13.51 26.86 -15.66
N TYR A 131 12.74 25.77 -15.52
CA TYR A 131 11.44 25.75 -14.80
C TYR A 131 11.28 24.58 -13.83
N ARG A 132 12.38 24.16 -13.20
CA ARG A 132 12.46 22.95 -12.36
C ARG A 132 11.39 22.90 -11.25
N THR A 133 11.15 24.01 -10.55
CA THR A 133 10.16 24.08 -9.45
C THR A 133 8.72 24.08 -9.95
N LEU A 134 8.46 24.80 -11.05
CA LEU A 134 7.13 24.93 -11.67
C LEU A 134 6.67 23.60 -12.28
N ILE A 135 7.56 22.91 -13.00
CA ILE A 135 7.29 21.57 -13.55
C ILE A 135 7.05 20.57 -12.41
N GLY A 136 7.84 20.64 -11.33
CA GLY A 136 7.63 19.80 -10.15
C GLY A 136 6.28 20.03 -9.47
N MET A 137 5.78 21.28 -9.41
CA MET A 137 4.44 21.58 -8.90
C MET A 137 3.34 21.02 -9.81
N VAL A 138 3.44 21.26 -11.13
CA VAL A 138 2.46 20.76 -12.10
C VAL A 138 2.36 19.24 -12.07
N VAL A 139 3.49 18.53 -12.04
CA VAL A 139 3.51 17.06 -11.96
C VAL A 139 2.84 16.58 -10.67
N SER A 140 3.15 17.19 -9.53
CA SER A 140 2.53 16.85 -8.25
C SER A 140 1.00 17.06 -8.29
N THR A 141 0.54 18.18 -8.83
CA THR A 141 -0.89 18.49 -8.97
C THR A 141 -1.60 17.53 -9.91
N ILE A 142 -0.98 17.17 -11.04
CA ILE A 142 -1.54 16.19 -11.99
C ILE A 142 -1.65 14.81 -11.34
N THR A 143 -0.61 14.34 -10.64
CA THR A 143 -0.63 13.04 -9.95
C THR A 143 -1.73 12.99 -8.89
N VAL A 144 -1.90 14.03 -8.08
CA VAL A 144 -2.98 14.12 -7.09
C VAL A 144 -4.35 14.16 -7.78
N GLY A 145 -4.49 14.95 -8.84
CA GLY A 145 -5.73 15.07 -9.60
C GLY A 145 -6.15 13.75 -10.25
N LEU A 146 -5.21 13.00 -10.82
CA LEU A 146 -5.45 11.67 -11.37
C LEU A 146 -5.81 10.66 -10.26
N ALA A 147 -5.08 10.66 -9.14
CA ALA A 147 -5.41 9.79 -8.01
C ALA A 147 -6.83 10.06 -7.48
N PHE A 148 -7.23 11.34 -7.41
CA PHE A 148 -8.58 11.72 -7.01
C PHE A 148 -9.64 11.29 -8.05
N ALA A 149 -9.36 11.47 -9.34
CA ALA A 149 -10.25 11.03 -10.40
C ALA A 149 -10.44 9.51 -10.40
N VAL A 150 -9.38 8.73 -10.17
CA VAL A 150 -9.45 7.27 -10.01
C VAL A 150 -10.28 6.91 -8.79
N ALA A 151 -10.08 7.57 -7.64
CA ALA A 151 -10.87 7.32 -6.44
C ALA A 151 -12.37 7.59 -6.63
N LEU A 152 -12.74 8.56 -7.48
CA LEU A 152 -14.14 8.83 -7.82
C LEU A 152 -14.71 7.81 -8.83
N ALA A 153 -13.90 7.32 -9.76
CA ALA A 153 -14.34 6.43 -10.83
C ALA A 153 -14.36 4.95 -10.44
N LEU A 154 -13.48 4.53 -9.53
CA LEU A 154 -13.29 3.15 -9.08
C LEU A 154 -13.24 3.13 -7.55
N PRO A 155 -14.37 2.86 -6.87
CA PRO A 155 -14.42 2.75 -5.41
C PRO A 155 -13.86 1.42 -4.88
N ASP A 156 -13.52 0.48 -5.77
CA ASP A 156 -13.01 -0.84 -5.41
C ASP A 156 -11.47 -0.89 -5.54
N VAL A 157 -10.82 -1.55 -4.61
CA VAL A 157 -9.34 -1.59 -4.46
C VAL A 157 -8.69 -2.78 -5.19
N ASN A 158 -9.45 -3.49 -6.02
CA ASN A 158 -9.03 -4.74 -6.67
C ASN A 158 -8.77 -4.57 -8.17
#